data_AF-A0A4Q3H2N7-F1
#
_entry.id   AF-A0A4Q3H2N7-F1
#
_cell.length_a   1.000
_cell.length_b   1.000
_cell.length_c   1.000
_cell.angle_alpha   90.00
_cell.angle_beta   90.00
_cell.angle_gamma   90.00
#
_symmetry.space_group_name_H-M   'P 1'
#
loop_
_entity.id
_entity.type
_entity.pdbx_description
1 polymer ?
#
loop_
_entity_poly.entity_id
_entity_poly.type
_entity_poly.pdbx_seq_one_letter_code
_entity_poly.pdbx_strand_id
1 'polypeptide(L)'
;PPISATKSLTGHSLGATGVQEAIYSLLMMNNGFICESAHIEELDPVFADMPIVRKRIDNAKIGAVLSNSFGFGGTNATLVFKHVDA
;
A
#
# COMPACT_ATOMS: atom_id res chain seq x y z
N PRO A 1 10.76 -4.70 1.08
CA PRO A 1 9.39 -5.07 1.52
C PRO A 1 8.44 -4.94 0.33
N PRO A 2 7.35 -5.72 0.24
CA PRO A 2 6.37 -5.57 -0.84
C PRO A 2 5.76 -4.16 -0.87
N ILE A 3 5.53 -3.60 -2.06
CA ILE A 3 4.93 -2.27 -2.26
C ILE A 3 3.64 -2.42 -3.06
N SER A 4 2.55 -1.83 -2.58
CA SER A 4 1.25 -1.84 -3.26
C SER A 4 0.59 -0.46 -3.21
N ALA A 5 -0.16 -0.11 -4.27
CA ALA A 5 -0.95 1.12 -4.32
C ALA A 5 -2.44 0.81 -4.42
N THR A 6 -3.19 1.05 -3.33
CA THR A 6 -4.64 0.78 -3.29
C THR A 6 -5.44 1.67 -4.23
N LYS A 7 -4.90 2.83 -4.63
CA LYS A 7 -5.48 3.72 -5.65
C LYS A 7 -5.76 3.03 -6.98
N SER A 8 -5.03 1.96 -7.30
CA SER A 8 -5.30 1.14 -8.49
C SER A 8 -6.69 0.48 -8.45
N LEU A 9 -7.23 0.24 -7.25
CA LEU A 9 -8.55 -0.38 -7.03
C LEU A 9 -9.63 0.65 -6.67
N THR A 10 -9.26 1.72 -5.95
CA THR A 10 -10.21 2.66 -5.34
C THR A 10 -10.22 4.04 -5.99
N GLY A 11 -9.29 4.32 -6.91
CA GLY A 11 -9.02 5.66 -7.41
C GLY A 11 -8.37 6.56 -6.35
N HIS A 12 -8.19 7.84 -6.69
CA HIS A 12 -7.59 8.83 -5.79
C HIS A 12 -8.67 9.76 -5.18
N SER A 13 -9.12 9.44 -3.96
CA SER A 13 -10.15 10.22 -3.24
C SER A 13 -9.63 11.53 -2.60
N LEU A 14 -8.58 12.13 -3.18
CA LEU A 14 -7.98 13.40 -2.71
C LEU A 14 -7.71 13.38 -1.19
N GLY A 15 -8.26 14.32 -0.44
CA GLY A 15 -8.07 14.44 1.01
C GLY A 15 -8.46 13.20 1.82
N ALA A 16 -9.37 12.35 1.32
CA ALA A 16 -9.77 11.13 2.00
C ALA A 16 -8.77 9.96 1.82
N THR A 17 -7.85 10.08 0.86
CA THR A 17 -6.90 9.01 0.51
C THR A 17 -6.08 8.55 1.72
N GLY A 18 -5.60 9.49 2.56
CA GLY A 18 -4.75 9.14 3.70
C GLY A 18 -5.45 8.23 4.72
N VAL A 19 -6.71 8.52 5.06
CA VAL A 19 -7.47 7.67 6.00
C VAL A 19 -7.89 6.34 5.38
N GLN A 20 -8.23 6.34 4.09
CA GLN A 20 -8.55 5.10 3.37
C GLN A 20 -7.34 4.15 3.32
N GLU A 21 -6.17 4.64 2.93
CA GLU A 21 -4.94 3.84 2.86
C GLU A 21 -4.51 3.32 4.23
N ALA A 22 -4.68 4.10 5.30
CA ALA A 22 -4.46 3.64 6.66
C ALA A 22 -5.42 2.50 7.03
N ILE A 23 -6.72 2.64 6.78
CA ILE A 23 -7.72 1.59 7.06
C ILE A 23 -7.40 0.32 6.27
N TYR A 24 -7.12 0.43 4.97
CA TYR A 24 -6.80 -0.71 4.13
C TYR A 24 -5.52 -1.41 4.58
N SER A 25 -4.50 -0.65 4.98
CA SER A 25 -3.24 -1.20 5.52
C SER A 25 -3.48 -2.00 6.80
N LEU A 26 -4.32 -1.50 7.71
CA LEU A 26 -4.69 -2.22 8.93
C LEU A 26 -5.51 -3.48 8.62
N LEU A 27 -6.44 -3.43 7.66
CA LEU A 27 -7.21 -4.60 7.23
C LEU A 27 -6.33 -5.67 6.59
N MET A 28 -5.39 -5.27 5.72
CA MET A 28 -4.40 -6.16 5.12
C MET A 28 -3.54 -6.84 6.18
N MET A 29 -3.04 -6.05 7.14
CA MET A 29 -2.24 -6.53 8.26
C MET A 29 -3.00 -7.53 9.14
N ASN A 30 -4.22 -7.19 9.55
CA ASN A 30 -5.04 -8.02 10.44
C ASN A 30 -5.52 -9.33 9.78
N ASN A 31 -5.80 -9.29 8.47
CA ASN A 31 -6.32 -10.45 7.74
C ASN A 31 -5.24 -11.21 6.96
N GLY A 32 -3.97 -10.84 7.13
CA GLY A 32 -2.83 -11.56 6.56
C GLY A 32 -2.81 -11.63 5.04
N PHE A 33 -3.07 -10.51 4.35
CA PHE A 33 -2.93 -10.43 2.90
C PHE A 33 -2.37 -9.08 2.45
N ILE A 34 -1.81 -9.03 1.24
CA ILE A 34 -1.37 -7.79 0.59
C ILE A 34 -2.09 -7.68 -0.75
N CYS A 35 -2.78 -6.56 -0.98
CA CYS A 35 -3.48 -6.33 -2.24
C CYS A 35 -2.48 -6.10 -3.38
N GLU A 36 -2.91 -6.37 -4.60
CA GLU A 36 -2.16 -5.99 -5.79
C GLU A 36 -2.25 -4.49 -6.07
N SER A 37 -1.24 -3.98 -6.76
CA SER A 37 -1.33 -2.79 -7.60
C SER A 37 -1.95 -3.24 -8.92
N ALA A 38 -3.26 -3.14 -9.01
CA ALA A 38 -4.03 -3.63 -10.15
C ALA A 38 -3.66 -2.92 -11.45
N HIS A 39 -4.00 -3.56 -12.57
CA HIS A 39 -3.85 -3.02 -13.93
C HIS A 39 -2.40 -2.79 -14.40
N ILE A 40 -1.41 -3.39 -13.74
CA ILE A 40 -0.01 -3.41 -14.21
C ILE A 40 0.26 -4.71 -14.97
N GLU A 41 0.09 -4.69 -16.29
CA GLU A 41 0.44 -5.82 -17.18
C GLU A 41 1.93 -5.80 -17.53
N GLU A 42 2.42 -4.64 -17.94
CA GLU A 42 3.82 -4.37 -18.24
C GLU A 42 4.36 -3.37 -17.21
N LEU A 43 5.48 -3.72 -16.57
CA LEU A 43 6.13 -2.83 -15.61
C LEU A 43 7.09 -1.92 -16.36
N ASP A 44 7.07 -0.63 -16.04
CA ASP A 44 8.06 0.31 -16.58
C ASP A 44 9.47 -0.18 -16.20
N PRO A 45 10.38 -0.31 -17.19
CA PRO A 45 11.76 -0.79 -16.98
C PRO A 45 12.53 -0.04 -15.88
N VAL A 46 12.22 1.24 -15.64
CA VAL A 46 12.85 2.05 -14.59
C VAL A 46 12.54 1.52 -13.18
N PHE A 47 11.43 0.79 -13.00
CA PHE A 47 11.02 0.22 -11.72
C PHE A 47 11.16 -1.31 -11.67
N ALA A 48 11.91 -1.91 -12.62
CA ALA A 48 12.03 -3.36 -12.75
C ALA A 48 12.62 -4.07 -11.51
N ASP A 49 13.40 -3.35 -10.71
CA ASP A 49 14.02 -3.82 -9.47
C ASP A 49 13.17 -3.57 -8.22
N MET A 50 12.05 -2.84 -8.34
CA MET A 50 11.16 -2.57 -7.21
C MET A 50 10.22 -3.75 -6.93
N PRO A 51 9.99 -4.07 -5.64
CA PRO A 51 9.10 -5.16 -5.23
C PRO A 51 7.61 -4.78 -5.30
N ILE A 52 7.14 -4.31 -6.47
CA ILE A 52 5.75 -3.92 -6.70
C ILE A 52 4.87 -5.18 -6.79
N VAL A 53 3.87 -5.25 -5.93
CA VAL A 53 2.93 -6.38 -5.86
C VAL A 53 1.96 -6.29 -7.03
N ARG A 54 2.15 -7.13 -8.06
CA ARG A 54 1.27 -7.22 -9.25
C ARG A 54 0.19 -8.31 -9.15
N LYS A 55 0.23 -9.12 -8.09
CA LYS A 55 -0.77 -10.13 -7.75
C LYS A 55 -0.96 -10.15 -6.25
N ARG A 56 -2.20 -10.30 -5.79
CA ARG A 56 -2.52 -10.43 -4.36
C ARG A 56 -1.67 -11.52 -3.70
N ILE A 57 -1.17 -11.23 -2.51
CA ILE A 57 -0.40 -12.18 -1.68
C ILE A 57 -1.27 -12.54 -0.48
N ASP A 58 -1.61 -13.82 -0.33
CA ASP A 58 -2.36 -14.34 0.82
C ASP A 58 -1.42 -14.99 1.85
N ASN A 59 -1.91 -15.17 3.08
CA ASN A 59 -1.15 -15.71 4.23
C ASN A 59 0.13 -14.92 4.55
N ALA A 60 0.12 -13.61 4.28
CA ALA A 60 1.23 -12.72 4.57
C ALA A 60 1.32 -12.45 6.08
N LYS A 61 2.51 -12.65 6.67
CA LYS A 61 2.78 -12.24 8.06
C LYS A 61 3.29 -10.80 8.07
N ILE A 62 2.41 -9.88 8.45
CA ILE A 62 2.68 -8.44 8.39
C ILE A 62 2.82 -7.91 9.82
N GLY A 63 4.05 -7.73 10.27
CA GLY A 63 4.31 -7.20 11.63
C GLY A 63 4.24 -5.68 11.72
N ALA A 64 4.53 -4.99 10.61
CA ALA A 64 4.39 -3.54 10.48
C ALA A 64 4.09 -3.15 9.04
N VAL A 65 3.41 -2.01 8.88
CA VAL A 65 3.09 -1.39 7.59
C VAL A 65 3.47 0.08 7.61
N LEU A 66 3.91 0.59 6.46
CA LEU A 66 4.25 2.00 6.26
C LEU A 66 3.36 2.54 5.14
N SER A 67 2.59 3.59 5.46
CA SER A 67 1.67 4.27 4.53
C SER A 67 2.21 5.68 4.25
N ASN A 68 2.58 5.94 3.00
CA ASN A 68 3.09 7.23 2.55
C ASN A 68 2.01 8.02 1.82
N SER A 69 1.96 9.33 2.05
CA SER A 69 1.11 10.26 1.33
C SER A 69 1.88 11.52 0.96
N PHE A 70 1.72 11.94 -0.30
CA PHE A 70 2.37 13.12 -0.87
C PHE A 70 1.27 13.98 -1.48
N GLY A 71 0.98 15.11 -0.84
CA GLY A 71 -0.08 16.04 -1.21
C GLY A 71 0.41 17.24 -2.00
N PHE A 72 -0.55 18.01 -2.53
CA PHE A 72 -0.26 19.25 -3.23
C PHE A 72 0.54 20.24 -2.36
N GLY A 73 1.35 21.08 -3.01
CA GLY A 73 2.20 22.07 -2.34
C GLY A 73 3.39 21.46 -1.58
N GLY A 74 3.70 20.17 -1.80
CA GLY A 74 4.83 19.49 -1.16
C GLY A 74 4.56 19.03 0.28
N THR A 75 3.28 18.90 0.67
CA THR A 75 2.92 18.40 2.00
C THR A 75 3.06 16.88 2.03
N ASN A 76 4.00 16.37 2.82
CA ASN A 76 4.32 14.94 2.89
C ASN A 76 4.01 14.40 4.28
N ALA A 77 3.40 13.22 4.35
CA ALA A 77 3.10 12.52 5.59
C ALA A 77 3.37 11.03 5.46
N THR A 78 3.90 10.42 6.53
CA THR A 78 4.18 9.00 6.60
C THR A 78 3.69 8.47 7.94
N LEU A 79 2.92 7.38 7.89
CA LEU A 79 2.39 6.70 9.07
C LEU A 79 2.95 5.27 9.11
N VAL A 80 3.41 4.85 10.28
CA VAL A 80 3.82 3.45 10.53
C VAL A 80 2.88 2.84 11.56
N PHE A 81 2.32 1.69 11.22
CA PHE A 81 1.48 0.90 12.13
C PHE A 81 2.19 -0.41 12.42
N LYS A 82 2.16 -0.85 13.69
CA LYS A 82 2.70 -2.13 14.13
C LYS A 82 1.56 -3.02 14.59
N HIS A 83 1.57 -4.30 14.18
CA HIS A 83 0.63 -5.28 14.72
C HIS A 83 0.91 -5.49 16.21
N VAL A 84 -0.14 -5.66 17.02
CA VAL A 84 -0.02 -5.74 18.48
C VAL A 84 0.83 -6.92 18.95
N ASP A 85 0.81 -8.02 18.18
CA ASP A 85 1.54 -9.26 18.48
C ASP A 85 2.91 -9.38 17.78
N ALA A 86 3.38 -8.33 17.10
CA ALA A 86 4.63 -8.36 16.33
C ALA A 86 5.90 -8.06 17.13
#